data_AF-L9WYK9-F1
#
_entry.id   AF-L9WYK9-F1
#
_cell.length_a   1.000
_cell.length_b   1.000
_cell.length_c   1.000
_cell.angle_alpha   90.00
_cell.angle_beta   90.00
_cell.angle_gamma   90.00
#
_symmetry.space_group_name_H-M   'P 1'
#
loop_
_entity.id
_entity.type
_entity.pdbx_description
1 polymer ?
#
loop_
_entity_poly.entity_id
_entity_poly.type
_entity_poly.pdbx_seq_one_letter_code
_entity_poly.pdbx_strand_id
1 'polypeptide(L)' 'MDSQHTSTEANTRSPGGEILTRLSRGTWTKQFLIEAIIDETGYSCETVLASFDELENTGRIYVFNGVVKRT' A
#
# COMPACT_ATOMS: atom_id res chain seq x y z
N MET A 1 17.82 -25.51 20.20
CA MET A 1 18.03 -25.06 18.82
C MET A 1 16.65 -24.69 18.31
N ASP A 2 16.25 -23.49 18.68
CA ASP A 2 14.90 -22.98 18.50
C ASP A 2 14.82 -22.46 17.06
N SER A 3 14.33 -23.33 16.18
CA SER A 3 13.92 -22.94 14.84
C SER A 3 12.77 -21.95 14.99
N GLN A 4 13.09 -20.66 15.04
CA GLN A 4 12.15 -19.59 14.77
C GLN A 4 11.73 -19.73 13.31
N HIS A 5 10.73 -20.57 13.06
CA HIS A 5 9.80 -20.35 11.97
C HIS A 5 9.10 -19.02 12.28
N THR A 6 9.71 -17.90 11.87
CA THR A 6 8.95 -16.69 11.65
C THR A 6 8.01 -17.03 10.51
N SER A 7 6.82 -17.49 10.86
CA SER A 7 5.68 -17.54 9.97
C SER A 7 5.65 -16.17 9.28
N THR A 8 6.07 -16.15 8.02
CA THR A 8 5.68 -15.10 7.09
C THR A 8 4.17 -15.21 7.09
N GLU A 9 3.51 -14.47 7.98
CA GLU A 9 2.10 -14.17 7.85
C GLU A 9 2.02 -13.55 6.46
N ALA A 10 1.64 -14.36 5.47
CA ALA A 10 1.04 -13.90 4.25
C ALA A 10 -0.27 -13.24 4.69
N ASN A 11 -0.13 -12.08 5.31
CA ASN A 11 -1.20 -11.23 5.74
C ASN A 11 -1.84 -10.84 4.42
N THR A 12 -2.93 -11.51 4.06
CA THR A 12 -3.77 -11.21 2.91
C THR A 12 -4.43 -9.84 3.13
N ARG A 13 -3.62 -8.79 3.26
CA ARG A 13 -4.04 -7.41 3.32
C ARG A 13 -4.42 -7.04 1.91
N SER A 14 -5.66 -6.59 1.72
CA SER A 14 -6.08 -6.02 0.45
C SER A 14 -5.11 -4.91 0.01
N PRO A 15 -4.97 -4.64 -1.30
CA PRO A 15 -4.06 -3.60 -1.78
C PRO A 15 -4.35 -2.24 -1.13
N GLY A 16 -5.62 -1.89 -0.90
CA GLY A 16 -6.00 -0.71 -0.13
C GLY A 16 -5.51 -0.71 1.32
N GLY A 17 -5.54 -1.86 2.00
CA GLY A 17 -4.97 -2.03 3.34
C GLY A 17 -3.45 -1.84 3.36
N GLU A 18 -2.76 -2.31 2.32
CA GLU A 18 -1.31 -2.13 2.18
C GLU A 18 -0.94 -0.66 1.94
N ILE A 19 -1.66 0.03 1.04
CA ILE A 19 -1.51 1.48 0.81
C ILE A 19 -1.62 2.24 2.14
N LEU A 20 -2.68 2.00 2.91
CA LEU A 20 -2.93 2.70 4.17
C LEU A 20 -1.91 2.35 5.27
N THR A 21 -1.41 1.11 5.27
CA THR A 21 -0.34 0.69 6.19
C THR A 21 0.93 1.47 5.91
N ARG A 22 1.35 1.57 4.65
CA ARG A 22 2.56 2.33 4.27
C ARG A 22 2.40 3.82 4.56
N LEU A 23 1.24 4.38 4.25
CA LEU A 23 0.93 5.79 4.53
C LEU A 23 0.81 6.10 6.03
N SER A 24 0.58 5.11 6.89
CA SER A 24 0.62 5.31 8.35
C SER A 24 2.03 5.60 8.87
N ARG A 25 3.07 5.24 8.11
CA ARG A 25 4.48 5.43 8.46
C ARG A 25 5.06 6.73 7.91
N GLY A 26 4.32 7.43 7.04
CA GLY A 26 4.77 8.67 6.42
C GLY A 26 4.15 8.89 5.04
N THR A 27 4.63 9.92 4.36
CA THR A 27 4.13 10.35 3.05
C THR A 27 4.99 9.75 1.95
N TRP A 28 4.39 9.36 0.83
CA TRP A 28 5.10 8.74 -0.28
C TRP A 28 4.78 9.44 -1.60
N THR A 29 5.74 9.50 -2.52
CA THR A 29 5.40 9.77 -3.92
C THR A 29 4.50 8.66 -4.44
N LYS A 30 3.39 8.99 -5.13
CA LYS A 30 2.39 8.03 -5.63
C LYS A 30 3.04 6.91 -6.44
N GLN A 31 3.94 7.26 -7.35
CA GLN A 31 4.67 6.31 -8.19
C GLN A 31 5.48 5.31 -7.36
N PHE A 32 6.34 5.78 -6.45
CA PHE A 32 7.18 4.90 -5.63
C PHE A 32 6.35 4.03 -4.68
N LEU A 33 5.22 4.53 -4.19
CA LEU A 33 4.33 3.73 -3.37
C LEU A 33 3.69 2.59 -4.17
N ILE A 34 3.25 2.86 -5.40
CA ILE A 34 2.70 1.84 -6.31
C ILE A 34 3.74 0.78 -6.61
N GLU A 35 4.94 1.18 -7.04
CA GLU A 35 6.05 0.28 -7.36
C GLU A 35 6.39 -0.62 -6.18
N ALA A 36 6.57 -0.04 -4.98
CA ALA A 36 6.92 -0.80 -3.79
C ALA A 36 5.83 -1.80 -3.37
N ILE A 37 4.54 -1.46 -3.57
CA ILE A 37 3.45 -2.40 -3.29
C ILE A 37 3.47 -3.55 -4.30
N ILE A 38 3.61 -3.26 -5.59
CA ILE A 38 3.67 -4.29 -6.65
C ILE A 38 4.82 -5.25 -6.39
N ASP A 39 6.02 -4.71 -6.12
CA ASP A 39 7.23 -5.51 -5.92
C ASP A 39 7.16 -6.42 -4.69
N GLU A 40 6.57 -5.93 -3.58
CA GLU A 40 6.55 -6.67 -2.32
C GLU A 40 5.35 -7.62 -2.17
N THR A 41 4.22 -7.33 -2.84
CA THR A 41 2.98 -8.10 -2.70
C THR A 41 2.63 -8.93 -3.93
N GLY A 42 3.19 -8.60 -5.10
CA GLY A 42 2.85 -9.21 -6.37
C GLY A 42 1.49 -8.79 -6.94
N TYR A 43 0.85 -7.74 -6.41
CA TYR A 43 -0.40 -7.22 -6.98
C TYR A 43 -0.19 -6.66 -8.39
N SER A 44 -1.21 -6.81 -9.25
CA SER A 44 -1.17 -6.15 -10.55
C SER A 44 -1.27 -4.63 -10.40
N CYS A 45 -0.60 -3.90 -11.29
CA CYS A 45 -0.65 -2.44 -11.30
C CYS A 45 -2.09 -1.91 -11.34
N GLU A 46 -2.95 -2.52 -12.16
CA GLU A 46 -4.38 -2.16 -12.24
C GLU A 46 -5.11 -2.32 -10.90
N THR A 47 -4.82 -3.39 -10.15
CA THR A 47 -5.42 -3.65 -8.85
C THR A 47 -5.00 -2.62 -7.80
N VAL A 48 -3.71 -2.24 -7.81
CA VAL A 48 -3.17 -1.21 -6.91
C VAL A 48 -3.76 0.16 -7.27
N LEU A 49 -3.81 0.52 -8.55
CA LEU A 49 -4.41 1.77 -9.03
C LEU A 49 -5.89 1.88 -8.67
N ALA A 50 -6.68 0.83 -8.90
CA ALA A 50 -8.09 0.81 -8.50
C ALA A 50 -8.27 1.04 -6.99
N SER A 51 -7.37 0.49 -6.17
CA SER A 51 -7.39 0.71 -4.72
C SER A 51 -7.01 2.15 -4.35
N PHE A 52 -6.06 2.77 -5.07
CA PHE A 52 -5.77 4.20 -4.90
C PHE A 52 -7.00 5.05 -5.20
N ASP A 53 -7.66 4.80 -6.32
CA ASP A 53 -8.83 5.56 -6.75
C ASP A 53 -9.99 5.39 -5.77
N GLU A 54 -10.23 4.18 -5.26
CA GLU A 54 -11.23 3.94 -4.22
C GLU A 54 -10.91 4.72 -2.92
N LEU A 55 -9.66 4.68 -2.47
CA LEU A 55 -9.23 5.36 -1.24
C LEU A 55 -9.30 6.89 -1.39
N GLU A 56 -8.98 7.42 -2.57
CA GLU A 56 -9.07 8.85 -2.87
C GLU A 56 -10.53 9.31 -2.95
N ASN A 57 -11.39 8.55 -3.65
CA ASN A 57 -12.83 8.82 -3.75
C ASN A 57 -13.55 8.74 -2.40
N THR A 58 -13.12 7.84 -1.52
CA THR A 58 -13.65 7.73 -0.15
C THR A 58 -13.03 8.74 0.82
N GLY A 59 -12.12 9.59 0.35
CA GLY A 59 -11.45 10.63 1.14
C GLY A 59 -10.48 10.10 2.19
N ARG A 60 -10.08 8.82 2.11
CA ARG A 60 -9.15 8.19 3.07
C ARG A 60 -7.69 8.55 2.80
N ILE A 61 -7.39 8.94 1.57
CA ILE A 61 -6.10 9.50 1.16
C ILE A 61 -6.36 10.72 0.29
N TYR A 62 -5.33 11.55 0.14
CA TYR A 62 -5.30 12.61 -0.86
C TYR A 62 -3.94 12.66 -1.54
N VAL A 63 -3.93 13.16 -2.77
CA VAL A 63 -2.71 13.36 -3.56
C VAL A 63 -2.47 14.85 -3.77
N PHE A 64 -1.30 15.33 -3.40
CA PHE A 64 -0.90 16.72 -3.61
C PHE A 64 0.53 16.76 -4.15
N ASN A 65 0.73 17.40 -5.31
CA ASN A 65 2.03 17.45 -6.01
C ASN A 65 2.68 16.06 -6.19
N GLY A 66 1.89 15.05 -6.52
CA GLY A 66 2.36 13.67 -6.71
C GLY A 66 2.71 12.93 -5.41
N VAL A 67 2.59 13.57 -4.25
CA VAL A 67 2.75 12.94 -2.93
C VAL A 67 1.39 12.52 -2.41
N VAL A 68 1.29 11.27 -1.98
CA VAL A 68 0.11 10.69 -1.35
C VAL A 68 0.26 10.78 0.16
N LYS A 69 -0.84 11.18 0.82
CA LYS A 69 -0.94 11.21 2.28
C LYS A 69 -2.27 10.61 2.69
N ARG A 70 -2.29 10.01 3.88
CA ARG A 70 -3.53 9.58 4.53
C ARG A 70 -4.25 10.82 5.09
N THR A 71 -5.58 10.83 4.96
CA THR A 71 -6.45 11.85 5.57
C THR A 71 -6.71 11.55 7.04
#